data_AF-A0A9E3RAL0-F1
#
_entry.id   AF-A0A9E3RAL0-F1
#
_cell.length_a   1.000
_cell.length_b   1.000
_cell.length_c   1.000
_cell.angle_alpha   90.00
_cell.angle_beta   90.00
_cell.angle_gamma   90.00
#
_symmetry.space_group_name_H-M   'P 1'
#
loop_
_entity.id
_entity.type
_entity.pdbx_description
1 polymer ?
#
loop_
_entity_poly.entity_id
_entity_poly.type
_entity_poly.pdbx_seq_one_letter_code
_entity_poly.pdbx_strand_id
1 'polypeptide(L)'
;MSHLSTDRLAALADDHLTPDEATHLAGCWDCRAEVAAYRRLARLSAMAPLPTEPLTAWSQLAPQLRADGIIVDRDRLEAAPAATVARPAAARPSGAVGVRALEDAGFRRLPARPPSVQVWAMRAAAGLALLIGGAALGRFTAPAMRPLDDVVAGVPMTPTTAYRSPDEAVRALAVAQQQYQSAAAFLASQDTSARFIGMNEDSYQARLAALDEIAAAARAALYRAPQDPMLNQYYLTTLGAREATLRQIGATAPAQRRFESY
;
A
#
# COMPACT_ATOMS: atom_id res chain seq x y z
N MET A 1 -7.26 47.25 -15.49
CA MET A 1 -7.02 46.90 -14.07
C MET A 1 -6.57 45.45 -14.05
N SER A 2 -5.51 45.13 -13.31
CA SER A 2 -5.02 43.76 -13.22
C SER A 2 -5.98 42.92 -12.38
N HIS A 3 -6.40 41.76 -12.89
CA HIS A 3 -7.23 40.81 -12.16
C HIS A 3 -6.41 40.07 -11.09
N LEU A 4 -7.10 39.52 -10.09
CA LEU A 4 -6.49 38.58 -9.14
C LEU A 4 -6.08 37.28 -9.86
N SER A 5 -5.05 36.61 -9.37
CA SER A 5 -4.64 35.31 -9.92
C SER A 5 -5.71 34.25 -9.66
N THR A 6 -5.75 33.24 -10.52
CA THR A 6 -6.66 32.09 -10.40
C THR A 6 -6.52 31.40 -9.04
N ASP A 7 -5.28 31.18 -8.59
CA ASP A 7 -5.01 30.52 -7.31
C ASP A 7 -5.57 31.34 -6.14
N ARG A 8 -5.47 32.68 -6.22
CA ARG A 8 -6.01 33.56 -5.17
C ARG A 8 -7.54 33.60 -5.22
N LEU A 9 -8.14 33.62 -6.41
CA LEU A 9 -9.60 33.55 -6.57
C LEU A 9 -10.17 32.23 -6.03
N ALA A 10 -9.46 31.12 -6.21
CA ALA A 10 -9.81 29.82 -5.64
C ALA A 10 -9.72 29.83 -4.11
N ALA A 11 -8.64 30.37 -3.53
CA ALA A 11 -8.47 30.48 -2.08
C ALA A 11 -9.58 31.31 -1.41
N LEU A 12 -10.03 32.39 -2.05
CA LEU A 12 -11.11 33.26 -1.54
C LEU A 12 -12.50 32.57 -1.47
N ALA A 13 -12.63 31.36 -2.00
CA ALA A 13 -13.83 30.55 -1.81
C ALA A 13 -14.01 30.14 -0.33
N ASP A 14 -12.90 29.83 0.34
CA ASP A 14 -12.87 29.28 1.71
C ASP A 14 -12.22 30.24 2.73
N ASP A 15 -11.38 31.17 2.26
CA ASP A 15 -10.68 32.16 3.10
C ASP A 15 -11.47 33.47 3.30
N HIS A 16 -11.02 34.26 4.27
CA HIS A 16 -11.47 35.63 4.48
C HIS A 16 -10.84 36.60 3.48
N LEU A 17 -11.62 37.60 3.05
CA LEU A 17 -11.14 38.65 2.16
C LEU A 17 -10.30 39.66 2.95
N THR A 18 -9.19 40.10 2.36
CA THR A 18 -8.52 41.32 2.81
C THR A 18 -9.30 42.57 2.38
N PRO A 19 -9.08 43.74 3.02
CA PRO A 19 -9.76 44.98 2.64
C PRO A 19 -9.56 45.41 1.17
N ASP A 20 -8.35 45.19 0.64
CA ASP A 20 -8.02 45.54 -0.74
C ASP A 20 -8.72 44.62 -1.74
N GLU A 21 -8.82 43.32 -1.42
CA GLU A 21 -9.56 42.35 -2.23
C GLU A 21 -11.06 42.60 -2.21
N ALA A 22 -11.61 43.01 -1.06
CA ALA A 22 -13.00 43.41 -0.95
C ALA A 22 -13.30 44.63 -1.85
N THR A 23 -12.39 45.61 -1.84
CA THR A 23 -12.48 46.80 -2.71
C THR A 23 -12.37 46.41 -4.19
N HIS A 24 -11.44 45.53 -4.54
CA HIS A 24 -11.29 45.02 -5.90
C HIS A 24 -12.54 44.26 -6.37
N LEU A 25 -13.06 43.35 -5.55
CA LEU A 25 -14.27 42.60 -5.86
C LEU A 25 -15.50 43.50 -5.92
N ALA A 26 -15.55 44.63 -5.21
CA ALA A 26 -16.60 45.63 -5.39
C ALA A 26 -16.54 46.31 -6.79
N GLY A 27 -15.35 46.40 -7.40
CA GLY A 27 -15.14 47.02 -8.71
C GLY A 27 -15.11 46.08 -9.92
N CYS A 28 -14.71 44.80 -9.75
CA CYS A 28 -14.48 43.87 -10.86
C CYS A 28 -15.54 42.77 -10.94
N TRP A 29 -16.34 42.77 -12.02
CA TRP A 29 -17.38 41.77 -12.22
C TRP A 29 -16.83 40.36 -12.51
N ASP A 30 -15.78 40.25 -13.34
CA ASP A 30 -15.20 38.94 -13.71
C ASP A 30 -14.68 38.19 -12.48
N CYS A 31 -13.88 38.87 -11.64
CA CYS A 31 -13.35 38.26 -10.41
C CYS A 31 -14.46 37.86 -9.42
N ARG A 32 -15.55 38.63 -9.33
CA ARG A 32 -16.72 38.23 -8.52
C ARG A 32 -17.42 36.99 -9.06
N ALA A 33 -17.61 36.92 -10.38
CA ALA A 33 -18.24 35.78 -11.03
C ALA A 33 -17.42 34.51 -10.77
N GLU A 34 -16.09 34.61 -10.86
CA GLU A 34 -15.18 33.49 -10.64
C GLU A 34 -15.21 33.00 -9.18
N VAL A 35 -15.12 33.90 -8.19
CA VAL A 35 -15.24 33.50 -6.76
C VAL A 35 -16.61 32.87 -6.47
N ALA A 36 -17.68 33.37 -7.10
CA ALA A 36 -19.01 32.77 -6.96
C ALA A 36 -19.08 31.36 -7.57
N ALA A 37 -18.38 31.12 -8.68
CA ALA A 37 -18.25 29.79 -9.29
C ALA A 37 -17.51 28.81 -8.36
N TYR A 38 -16.36 29.22 -7.80
CA TYR A 38 -15.61 28.39 -6.85
C TYR A 38 -16.43 28.07 -5.59
N ARG A 39 -17.14 29.06 -5.02
CA ARG A 39 -18.03 28.83 -3.87
C ARG A 39 -19.18 27.88 -4.18
N ARG A 40 -19.72 27.92 -5.40
CA ARG A 40 -20.75 26.96 -5.84
C ARG A 40 -20.16 25.56 -5.91
N LEU A 41 -18.96 25.40 -6.47
CA LEU A 41 -18.27 24.11 -6.53
C LEU A 41 -18.01 23.54 -5.13
N ALA A 42 -17.52 24.36 -4.20
CA ALA A 42 -17.28 23.95 -2.81
C ALA A 42 -18.56 23.50 -2.09
N ARG A 43 -19.70 24.14 -2.35
CA ARG A 43 -21.00 23.68 -1.80
C ARG A 43 -21.44 22.36 -2.41
N LEU A 44 -21.26 22.18 -3.73
CA LEU A 44 -21.60 20.93 -4.40
C LEU A 44 -20.75 19.76 -3.89
N SER A 45 -19.45 19.98 -3.65
CA SER A 45 -18.58 18.95 -3.07
C SER A 45 -18.93 18.64 -1.60
N ALA A 46 -19.26 19.65 -0.80
CA ALA A 46 -19.68 19.46 0.58
C ALA A 46 -21.00 18.67 0.71
N MET A 47 -21.89 18.79 -0.28
CA MET A 47 -23.16 18.04 -0.34
C MET A 47 -23.03 16.68 -1.02
N ALA A 48 -21.88 16.37 -1.63
CA ALA A 48 -21.69 15.08 -2.28
C ALA A 48 -21.67 13.97 -1.22
N PRO A 49 -22.44 12.88 -1.41
CA PRO A 49 -22.37 11.75 -0.50
C PRO A 49 -20.94 11.23 -0.48
N LEU A 50 -20.36 11.18 0.72
CA LEU A 50 -19.08 10.52 0.94
C LEU A 50 -19.26 9.05 0.55
N PRO A 51 -18.44 8.50 -0.37
CA PRO A 51 -18.54 7.10 -0.72
C PRO A 51 -18.33 6.25 0.55
N THR A 52 -19.36 5.51 0.94
CA THR A 52 -19.41 4.68 2.16
C THR A 52 -18.38 3.56 2.16
N GLU A 53 -17.92 3.18 0.97
CA GLU A 53 -16.82 2.27 0.77
C GLU A 53 -15.75 3.02 -0.03
N PRO A 54 -14.49 3.03 0.43
CA PRO A 54 -13.46 3.69 -0.34
C PRO A 54 -13.42 3.04 -1.73
N LEU A 55 -13.60 3.84 -2.79
CA LEU A 55 -13.42 3.44 -4.19
C LEU A 55 -12.00 2.88 -4.49
N THR A 56 -11.14 2.85 -3.47
CA THR A 56 -9.78 2.34 -3.45
C THR A 56 -9.64 0.99 -2.74
N ALA A 57 -10.75 0.35 -2.34
CA ALA A 57 -10.71 -1.02 -1.82
C ALA A 57 -10.26 -1.96 -2.94
N TRP A 58 -9.08 -2.55 -2.78
CA TRP A 58 -8.48 -3.43 -3.79
C TRP A 58 -9.38 -4.61 -4.14
N SER A 59 -10.20 -5.08 -3.20
CA SER A 59 -11.22 -6.10 -3.41
C SER A 59 -12.24 -5.73 -4.50
N GLN A 60 -12.57 -4.45 -4.67
CA GLN A 60 -13.48 -3.97 -5.72
C GLN A 60 -12.77 -3.68 -7.04
N LEU A 61 -11.52 -3.17 -6.98
CA LEU A 61 -10.75 -2.81 -8.16
C LEU A 61 -10.14 -4.03 -8.88
N ALA A 62 -9.65 -5.02 -8.12
CA ALA A 62 -8.92 -6.15 -8.68
C ALA A 62 -9.73 -7.01 -9.66
N PRO A 63 -11.05 -7.26 -9.48
CA PRO A 63 -11.85 -7.97 -10.48
C PRO A 63 -11.98 -7.20 -11.80
N GLN A 64 -12.20 -5.88 -11.75
CA GLN A 64 -12.33 -5.03 -12.95
C GLN A 64 -10.99 -4.93 -13.69
N LEU A 65 -9.89 -4.70 -12.96
CA LEU A 65 -8.56 -4.62 -13.56
C LEU A 65 -8.09 -5.95 -14.18
N ARG A 66 -8.57 -7.11 -13.70
CA ARG A 66 -8.35 -8.41 -14.35
C ARG A 66 -9.21 -8.58 -15.61
N ALA A 67 -10.46 -8.13 -15.56
CA ALA A 67 -11.36 -8.15 -16.71
C ALA A 67 -10.83 -7.28 -17.86
N ASP A 68 -10.24 -6.13 -17.51
CA ASP A 68 -9.61 -5.20 -18.45
C ASP A 68 -8.21 -5.67 -18.89
N GLY A 69 -7.72 -6.81 -18.39
CA GLY A 69 -6.42 -7.39 -18.76
C GLY A 69 -5.21 -6.64 -18.19
N ILE A 70 -5.41 -5.69 -17.28
CA ILE A 70 -4.36 -4.88 -16.65
C ILE A 70 -3.57 -5.71 -15.63
N ILE A 71 -4.26 -6.58 -14.89
CA ILE A 71 -3.67 -7.57 -13.99
C ILE A 71 -3.65 -8.92 -14.72
N VAL A 72 -2.44 -9.40 -15.03
CA VAL A 72 -2.23 -10.74 -15.58
C VAL A 72 -1.80 -11.66 -14.46
N ASP A 73 -2.62 -12.65 -14.13
CA ASP A 73 -2.24 -13.66 -13.14
C ASP A 73 -1.02 -14.44 -13.65
N ARG A 74 0.02 -14.54 -12.80
CA ARG A 74 1.32 -15.17 -13.13
C ARG A 74 1.15 -16.60 -13.66
N ASP A 75 0.17 -17.32 -13.13
CA ASP A 75 -0.16 -18.69 -13.54
C ASP A 75 -0.58 -18.77 -15.02
N ARG A 76 -1.15 -17.70 -15.58
CA ARG A 76 -1.54 -17.63 -17.00
C ARG A 76 -0.35 -17.33 -17.92
N LEU A 77 0.66 -16.63 -17.41
CA LEU A 77 1.95 -16.41 -18.08
C LEU A 77 2.81 -17.68 -18.08
N GLU A 78 2.78 -18.45 -16.99
CA GLU A 78 3.50 -19.72 -16.88
C GLU A 78 2.80 -20.88 -17.61
N ALA A 79 1.46 -20.82 -17.77
CA ALA A 79 0.68 -21.80 -18.53
C ALA A 79 0.65 -21.55 -20.05
N ALA A 80 1.27 -20.47 -20.56
CA ALA A 80 1.45 -20.30 -21.99
C ALA A 80 2.45 -21.38 -22.47
N PRO A 81 2.03 -22.36 -23.30
CA PRO A 81 2.94 -23.41 -23.72
C PRO A 81 4.09 -22.75 -24.50
N ALA A 82 5.32 -23.01 -24.05
CA ALA A 82 6.53 -22.63 -24.76
C ALA A 82 6.40 -23.14 -26.20
N ALA A 83 6.11 -22.23 -27.13
CA ALA A 83 6.00 -22.53 -28.53
C ALA A 83 7.37 -23.06 -28.97
N THR A 84 7.44 -24.38 -29.10
CA THR A 84 8.58 -25.07 -29.68
C THR A 84 8.74 -24.53 -31.09
N VAL A 85 9.83 -23.82 -31.33
CA VAL A 85 10.24 -23.35 -32.65
C VAL A 85 10.55 -24.60 -33.49
N ALA A 86 9.53 -25.12 -34.18
CA ALA A 86 9.69 -26.16 -35.17
C ALA A 86 10.13 -25.51 -36.49
N ARG A 87 11.37 -25.81 -36.88
CA ARG A 87 11.99 -25.51 -38.17
C ARG A 87 11.16 -26.08 -39.34
N PRO A 88 11.04 -25.41 -40.50
CA PRO A 88 10.21 -25.91 -41.58
C PRO A 88 10.91 -27.05 -42.32
N ALA A 89 10.21 -28.16 -42.54
CA ALA A 89 10.57 -29.17 -43.52
C ALA A 89 9.44 -29.27 -44.55
N ALA A 90 9.84 -29.23 -45.82
CA ALA A 90 8.97 -29.11 -46.98
C ALA A 90 8.27 -30.42 -47.37
N ALA A 91 7.21 -30.23 -48.19
CA ALA A 91 6.63 -31.13 -49.19
C ALA A 91 5.41 -32.02 -48.83
N ARG A 92 4.30 -31.62 -49.49
CA ARG A 92 2.99 -32.24 -49.84
C ARG A 92 3.07 -33.63 -50.55
N PRO A 93 1.96 -34.30 -50.99
CA PRO A 93 0.52 -33.91 -51.02
C PRO A 93 -0.56 -34.98 -50.68
N SER A 94 -1.79 -34.46 -50.52
CA SER A 94 -3.12 -34.99 -50.92
C SER A 94 -3.68 -36.33 -50.42
N GLY A 95 -4.85 -36.24 -49.77
CA GLY A 95 -5.82 -37.34 -49.67
C GLY A 95 -7.07 -37.01 -48.84
N ALA A 96 -8.18 -36.76 -49.54
CA ALA A 96 -9.59 -37.03 -49.18
C ALA A 96 -10.23 -36.43 -47.91
N VAL A 97 -11.11 -35.44 -48.16
CA VAL A 97 -12.52 -35.32 -47.73
C VAL A 97 -13.03 -36.22 -46.60
N GLY A 98 -13.55 -35.58 -45.54
CA GLY A 98 -14.46 -36.18 -44.57
C GLY A 98 -15.14 -35.10 -43.71
N VAL A 99 -16.35 -34.71 -44.10
CA VAL A 99 -17.22 -33.82 -43.31
C VAL A 99 -18.18 -34.72 -42.50
N ARG A 100 -18.34 -34.40 -41.21
CA ARG A 100 -19.33 -34.89 -40.21
C ARG A 100 -18.92 -36.01 -39.26
N ALA A 101 -18.62 -35.60 -38.02
CA ALA A 101 -19.08 -36.18 -36.75
C ALA A 101 -18.85 -35.11 -35.68
N LEU A 102 -19.84 -34.28 -35.36
CA LEU A 102 -20.81 -34.48 -34.28
C LEU A 102 -20.18 -35.02 -32.99
N GLU A 103 -20.12 -34.13 -32.00
CA GLU A 103 -20.52 -34.39 -30.62
C GLU A 103 -20.08 -35.72 -30.00
N ASP A 104 -18.91 -35.73 -29.35
CA ASP A 104 -18.73 -36.36 -28.02
C ASP A 104 -17.27 -36.18 -27.55
N ALA A 105 -17.00 -35.02 -26.97
CA ALA A 105 -15.85 -34.86 -26.07
C ALA A 105 -16.36 -34.19 -24.80
N GLY A 106 -17.04 -34.99 -23.98
CA GLY A 106 -17.47 -34.61 -22.65
C GLY A 106 -16.27 -34.12 -21.84
N PHE A 107 -16.17 -32.79 -21.70
CA PHE A 107 -15.39 -32.16 -20.65
C PHE A 107 -16.00 -32.56 -19.31
N ARG A 108 -15.51 -33.68 -18.75
CA ARG A 108 -15.66 -33.97 -17.32
C ARG A 108 -14.92 -32.87 -16.56
N ARG A 109 -15.66 -31.86 -16.10
CA ARG A 109 -15.21 -30.98 -15.02
C ARG A 109 -14.94 -31.87 -13.81
N LEU A 110 -13.67 -32.08 -13.49
CA LEU A 110 -13.28 -32.55 -12.18
C LEU A 110 -13.65 -31.45 -11.18
N PRO A 111 -14.46 -31.72 -10.14
CA PRO A 111 -14.70 -30.73 -9.10
C PRO A 111 -13.38 -30.48 -8.37
N ALA A 112 -12.89 -29.24 -8.43
CA ALA A 112 -11.81 -28.78 -7.58
C ALA A 112 -12.25 -28.96 -6.12
N ARG A 113 -11.64 -29.92 -5.44
CA ARG A 113 -11.88 -30.19 -4.03
C ARG A 113 -11.32 -29.01 -3.24
N PRO A 114 -12.12 -28.27 -2.44
CA PRO A 114 -11.57 -27.21 -1.62
C PRO A 114 -10.54 -27.82 -0.67
N PRO A 115 -9.37 -27.18 -0.45
CA PRO A 115 -8.41 -27.66 0.54
C PRO A 115 -9.14 -27.71 1.89
N SER A 116 -9.17 -28.89 2.49
CA SER A 116 -9.86 -29.06 3.76
C SER A 116 -9.20 -28.16 4.81
N VAL A 117 -10.04 -27.52 5.63
CA VAL A 117 -9.66 -26.67 6.77
C VAL A 117 -8.60 -27.34 7.67
N GLN A 118 -8.55 -28.67 7.62
CA GLN A 118 -7.57 -29.54 8.28
C GLN A 118 -6.11 -29.32 7.83
N VAL A 119 -5.86 -29.04 6.55
CA VAL A 119 -4.50 -28.77 6.03
C VAL A 119 -4.01 -27.40 6.47
N TRP A 120 -4.91 -26.43 6.59
CA TRP A 120 -4.59 -25.08 7.07
C TRP A 120 -4.32 -25.09 8.59
N ALA A 121 -5.15 -25.81 9.35
CA ALA A 121 -4.97 -26.00 10.79
C ALA A 121 -3.66 -26.74 11.13
N MET A 122 -3.26 -27.76 10.36
CA MET A 122 -1.98 -28.45 10.57
C MET A 122 -0.76 -27.56 10.33
N ARG A 123 -0.83 -26.63 9.37
CA ARG A 123 0.26 -25.69 9.10
C ARG A 123 0.40 -24.64 10.21
N ALA A 124 -0.71 -24.14 10.75
CA ALA A 124 -0.70 -23.23 11.88
C ALA A 124 -0.17 -23.90 13.16
N ALA A 125 -0.56 -25.16 13.42
CA ALA A 125 -0.06 -25.93 14.55
C ALA A 125 1.45 -26.23 14.44
N ALA A 126 1.95 -26.55 13.25
CA ALA A 126 3.37 -26.79 13.01
C ALA A 126 4.22 -25.53 13.25
N GLY A 127 3.73 -24.35 12.86
CA GLY A 127 4.40 -23.08 13.14
C GLY A 127 4.48 -22.75 14.63
N LEU A 128 3.38 -22.96 15.36
CA LEU A 128 3.34 -22.74 16.81
C LEU A 128 4.24 -23.73 17.57
N ALA A 129 4.28 -24.99 17.13
CA ALA A 129 5.16 -26.02 17.71
C ALA A 129 6.65 -25.71 17.49
N LEU A 130 7.04 -25.14 16.35
CA LEU A 130 8.42 -24.70 16.10
C LEU A 130 8.83 -23.50 16.97
N LEU A 131 7.92 -22.54 17.19
CA LEU A 131 8.18 -21.38 18.06
C LEU A 131 8.31 -21.79 19.55
N ILE A 132 7.43 -22.67 20.03
CA ILE A 132 7.48 -23.16 21.41
C ILE A 132 8.64 -24.13 21.61
N GLY A 133 8.90 -25.02 20.63
CA GLY A 133 10.01 -25.97 20.65
C GLY A 133 11.38 -25.28 20.59
N GLY A 134 11.54 -24.24 19.78
CA GLY A 134 12.78 -23.46 19.70
C GLY A 134 13.13 -22.74 21.00
N ALA A 135 12.12 -22.23 21.72
CA ALA A 135 12.32 -21.56 23.02
C ALA A 135 12.68 -22.54 24.15
N ALA A 136 12.18 -23.77 24.10
CA ALA A 136 12.47 -24.80 25.11
C ALA A 136 13.83 -25.49 24.88
N LEU A 137 14.17 -25.84 23.64
CA LEU A 137 15.42 -26.53 23.33
C LEU A 137 16.65 -25.61 23.49
N GLY A 138 16.51 -24.32 23.18
CA GLY A 138 17.57 -23.33 23.37
C GLY A 138 17.99 -23.12 24.84
N ARG A 139 17.13 -23.51 25.80
CA ARG A 139 17.46 -23.45 27.23
C ARG A 139 18.19 -24.68 27.77
N PHE A 140 18.07 -25.84 27.13
CA PHE A 140 18.65 -27.10 27.61
C PHE A 140 19.96 -27.51 26.92
N THR A 141 20.30 -26.89 25.79
CA THR A 141 21.57 -27.16 25.08
C THR A 141 22.65 -26.12 25.33
N ALA A 142 22.47 -25.20 26.29
CA ALA A 142 23.54 -24.32 26.74
C ALA A 142 24.53 -25.13 27.59
N PRO A 143 25.76 -25.41 27.12
CA PRO A 143 26.77 -26.02 27.97
C PRO A 143 27.07 -25.08 29.15
N ALA A 144 27.21 -25.64 30.34
CA ALA A 144 27.58 -24.91 31.55
C ALA A 144 28.84 -24.06 31.30
N MET A 145 28.64 -22.75 31.16
CA MET A 145 29.72 -21.79 30.99
C MET A 145 30.52 -21.70 32.29
N ARG A 146 31.79 -22.11 32.20
CA ARG A 146 32.85 -21.69 33.11
C ARG A 146 32.87 -20.15 33.19
N PRO A 147 33.22 -19.55 34.35
CA PRO A 147 33.29 -18.11 34.48
C PRO A 147 34.46 -17.62 33.63
N LEU A 148 34.14 -16.91 32.56
CA LEU A 148 35.06 -16.02 31.87
C LEU A 148 34.64 -14.61 32.28
N ASP A 149 35.36 -14.09 33.26
CA ASP A 149 35.49 -12.67 33.47
C ASP A 149 35.94 -12.00 32.15
N ASP A 150 35.46 -10.77 31.93
CA ASP A 150 36.06 -9.75 31.05
C ASP A 150 35.76 -9.64 29.53
N VAL A 151 34.63 -10.14 29.00
CA VAL A 151 34.16 -9.66 27.66
C VAL A 151 32.64 -9.50 27.56
N VAL A 152 32.03 -8.69 28.44
CA VAL A 152 30.75 -8.01 28.13
C VAL A 152 30.94 -6.53 28.38
N ALA A 153 31.71 -5.89 27.49
CA ALA A 153 31.70 -4.45 27.35
C ALA A 153 30.36 -4.02 26.74
N GLY A 154 29.45 -3.60 27.61
CA GLY A 154 28.46 -2.55 27.42
C GLY A 154 27.63 -2.53 26.13
N VAL A 155 26.46 -3.16 26.16
CA VAL A 155 25.28 -2.42 25.68
C VAL A 155 24.91 -1.51 26.84
N PRO A 156 25.13 -0.18 26.78
CA PRO A 156 24.64 0.70 27.82
C PRO A 156 23.12 0.57 27.82
N MET A 157 22.55 -0.06 28.85
CA MET A 157 21.15 0.20 29.19
C MET A 157 21.08 1.69 29.42
N THR A 158 20.49 2.40 28.46
CA THR A 158 20.33 3.85 28.55
C THR A 158 19.52 4.09 29.82
N PRO A 159 20.02 4.88 30.79
CA PRO A 159 19.25 5.15 32.00
C PRO A 159 17.89 5.73 31.59
N THR A 160 16.81 5.21 32.17
CA THR A 160 15.46 5.72 31.96
C THR A 160 15.49 7.23 32.19
N THR A 161 15.39 8.01 31.12
CA THR A 161 15.61 9.45 31.17
C THR A 161 14.42 10.05 31.92
N ALA A 162 14.66 10.53 33.14
CA ALA A 162 13.64 11.25 33.90
C ALA A 162 13.55 12.68 33.36
N TYR A 163 12.40 13.03 32.77
CA TYR A 163 12.12 14.37 32.27
C TYR A 163 11.70 15.29 33.42
N ARG A 164 12.22 16.52 33.45
CA ARG A 164 11.90 17.51 34.49
C ARG A 164 10.61 18.25 34.20
N SER A 165 10.14 18.23 32.94
CA SER A 165 8.85 18.81 32.53
C SER A 165 8.23 18.11 31.30
N PRO A 166 6.91 18.28 31.07
CA PRO A 166 6.25 17.78 29.86
C PRO A 166 6.85 18.33 28.56
N ASP A 167 7.23 19.62 28.53
CA ASP A 167 7.83 20.24 27.34
C ASP A 167 9.22 19.69 27.02
N GLU A 168 9.98 19.28 28.03
CA GLU A 168 11.24 18.56 27.84
C GLU A 168 10.98 17.18 27.21
N ALA A 169 9.97 16.45 27.70
CA ALA A 169 9.60 15.14 27.16
C ALA A 169 9.12 15.21 25.70
N VAL A 170 8.28 16.19 25.34
CA VAL A 170 7.80 16.37 23.96
C VAL A 170 8.96 16.71 23.01
N ARG A 171 9.89 17.58 23.45
CA ARG A 171 11.09 17.90 22.66
C ARG A 171 12.00 16.68 22.50
N ALA A 172 12.22 15.92 23.56
CA ALA A 172 13.00 14.70 23.51
C ALA A 172 12.37 13.65 22.58
N LEU A 173 11.04 13.51 22.61
CA LEU A 173 10.31 12.63 21.71
C LEU A 173 10.48 13.03 20.24
N ALA A 174 10.34 14.32 19.91
CA ALA A 174 10.51 14.82 18.55
C ALA A 174 11.94 14.55 18.03
N VAL A 175 12.95 14.78 18.86
CA VAL A 175 14.36 14.46 18.52
C VAL A 175 14.55 12.96 18.31
N ALA A 176 14.00 12.12 19.19
CA ALA A 176 14.09 10.67 19.07
C ALA A 176 13.39 10.15 17.79
N GLN A 177 12.23 10.71 17.43
CA GLN A 177 11.54 10.39 16.18
C GLN A 177 12.39 10.76 14.96
N GLN A 178 13.00 11.94 14.96
CA GLN A 178 13.89 12.37 13.88
C GLN A 178 15.13 11.47 13.77
N GLN A 179 15.73 11.09 14.91
CA GLN A 179 16.87 10.17 14.95
C GLN A 179 16.50 8.76 14.45
N TYR A 180 15.31 8.26 14.81
CA TYR A 180 14.82 6.99 14.30
C TYR A 180 14.63 7.04 12.77
N GLN A 181 14.02 8.11 12.26
CA GLN A 181 13.81 8.29 10.81
C GLN A 181 15.14 8.37 10.04
N SER A 182 16.13 9.10 10.56
CA SER A 182 17.45 9.19 9.92
C SER A 182 18.20 7.86 9.97
N ALA A 183 18.15 7.15 11.09
CA ALA A 183 18.73 5.81 11.23
C ALA A 183 18.06 4.81 10.27
N ALA A 184 16.73 4.83 10.16
CA ALA A 184 15.99 3.97 9.23
C ALA A 184 16.36 4.26 7.77
N ALA A 185 16.48 5.54 7.38
CA ALA A 185 16.91 5.93 6.04
C ALA A 185 18.35 5.49 5.74
N PHE A 186 19.26 5.63 6.70
CA PHE A 186 20.63 5.16 6.59
C PHE A 186 20.68 3.64 6.42
N LEU A 187 19.96 2.88 7.26
CA LEU A 187 19.88 1.42 7.14
C LEU A 187 19.31 0.99 5.79
N ALA A 188 18.26 1.67 5.31
CA ALA A 188 17.69 1.41 3.98
C ALA A 188 18.69 1.69 2.85
N SER A 189 19.58 2.68 3.01
CA SER A 189 20.65 2.96 2.03
C SER A 189 21.80 1.95 2.06
N GLN A 190 22.04 1.31 3.21
CA GLN A 190 23.10 0.32 3.40
C GLN A 190 22.65 -1.11 3.07
N ASP A 191 21.34 -1.37 3.03
CA ASP A 191 20.79 -2.65 2.62
C ASP A 191 20.94 -2.86 1.10
N THR A 192 22.17 -3.18 0.71
CA THR A 192 22.60 -3.56 -0.64
C THR A 192 22.56 -5.07 -0.83
N SER A 193 21.95 -5.81 0.10
CA SER A 193 21.92 -7.26 0.04
C SER A 193 21.17 -7.69 -1.23
N ALA A 194 21.83 -8.41 -2.13
CA ALA A 194 21.33 -8.81 -3.45
C ALA A 194 20.08 -9.74 -3.44
N ARG A 195 19.40 -9.89 -2.28
CA ARG A 195 18.01 -10.36 -2.16
C ARG A 195 16.97 -9.24 -2.31
N PHE A 196 17.42 -7.98 -2.30
CA PHE A 196 16.65 -6.75 -2.44
C PHE A 196 16.79 -6.17 -3.87
N ILE A 197 16.41 -6.94 -4.89
CA ILE A 197 16.06 -6.34 -6.19
C ILE A 197 14.62 -5.88 -6.06
N GLY A 198 14.43 -4.73 -5.41
CA GLY A 198 13.14 -4.19 -5.01
C GLY A 198 12.47 -4.99 -3.89
N MET A 199 11.64 -4.35 -3.07
CA MET A 199 10.58 -5.12 -2.40
C MET A 199 9.86 -5.89 -3.51
N ASN A 200 9.80 -7.22 -3.41
CA ASN A 200 9.03 -8.01 -4.37
C ASN A 200 7.55 -7.57 -4.30
N GLU A 201 6.80 -7.79 -5.38
CA GLU A 201 5.38 -7.41 -5.47
C GLU A 201 4.59 -7.90 -4.24
N ASP A 202 4.88 -9.13 -3.79
CA ASP A 202 4.26 -9.75 -2.62
C ASP A 202 4.50 -8.95 -1.32
N SER A 203 5.69 -8.35 -1.13
CA SER A 203 6.02 -7.54 0.04
C SER A 203 5.24 -6.22 0.05
N TYR A 204 5.06 -5.61 -1.13
CA TYR A 204 4.24 -4.41 -1.27
C TYR A 204 2.76 -4.72 -1.03
N GLN A 205 2.26 -5.85 -1.53
CA GLN A 205 0.90 -6.31 -1.26
C GLN A 205 0.67 -6.58 0.23
N ALA A 206 1.59 -7.30 0.88
CA ALA A 206 1.51 -7.56 2.32
C ALA A 206 1.54 -6.28 3.15
N ARG A 207 2.40 -5.32 2.79
CA ARG A 207 2.43 -4.00 3.43
C ARG A 207 1.12 -3.25 3.22
N LEU A 208 0.56 -3.24 2.01
CA LEU A 208 -0.68 -2.55 1.72
C LEU A 208 -1.86 -3.14 2.51
N ALA A 209 -1.97 -4.47 2.56
CA ALA A 209 -2.97 -5.16 3.36
C ALA A 209 -2.87 -4.80 4.86
N ALA A 210 -1.66 -4.78 5.41
CA ALA A 210 -1.45 -4.37 6.79
C ALA A 210 -1.83 -2.90 7.04
N LEU A 211 -1.51 -1.99 6.11
CA LEU A 211 -1.90 -0.59 6.22
C LEU A 211 -3.42 -0.40 6.13
N ASP A 212 -4.11 -1.19 5.30
CA ASP A 212 -5.57 -1.20 5.20
C ASP A 212 -6.22 -1.67 6.51
N GLU A 213 -5.69 -2.72 7.15
CA GLU A 213 -6.15 -3.20 8.46
C GLU A 213 -5.97 -2.13 9.55
N ILE A 214 -4.80 -1.47 9.59
CA ILE A 214 -4.52 -0.40 10.55
C ILE A 214 -5.46 0.79 10.32
N ALA A 215 -5.69 1.19 9.07
CA ALA A 215 -6.58 2.29 8.73
C ALA A 215 -8.03 1.99 9.15
N ALA A 216 -8.49 0.74 8.94
CA ALA A 216 -9.81 0.29 9.38
C ALA A 216 -9.94 0.33 10.91
N ALA A 217 -8.92 -0.15 11.64
CA ALA A 217 -8.90 -0.11 13.10
C ALA A 217 -8.89 1.33 13.64
N ALA A 218 -8.07 2.21 13.07
CA ALA A 218 -8.00 3.62 13.46
C ALA A 218 -9.32 4.35 13.19
N ARG A 219 -9.96 4.09 12.04
CA ARG A 219 -11.30 4.62 11.73
C ARG A 219 -12.35 4.14 12.73
N ALA A 220 -12.34 2.85 13.09
CA ALA A 220 -13.25 2.31 14.09
C ALA A 220 -13.06 2.96 15.48
N ALA A 221 -11.82 3.30 15.84
CA ALA A 221 -11.53 4.05 17.07
C ALA A 221 -12.04 5.50 17.00
N LEU A 222 -11.84 6.19 15.87
CA LEU A 222 -12.35 7.55 15.64
C LEU A 222 -13.87 7.64 15.72
N TYR A 223 -14.61 6.62 15.28
CA TYR A 223 -16.07 6.61 15.46
C TYR A 223 -16.50 6.63 16.92
N ARG A 224 -15.69 6.06 17.83
CA ARG A 224 -15.96 6.07 19.27
C ARG A 224 -15.50 7.38 19.93
N ALA A 225 -14.45 7.98 19.40
CA ALA A 225 -13.83 9.20 19.94
C ALA A 225 -13.55 10.21 18.81
N PRO A 226 -14.58 10.86 18.24
CA PRO A 226 -14.44 11.68 17.02
C PRO A 226 -13.63 12.95 17.23
N GLN A 227 -13.40 13.37 18.47
CA GLN A 227 -12.62 14.56 18.81
C GLN A 227 -11.24 14.24 19.39
N ASP A 228 -10.79 12.98 19.35
CA ASP A 228 -9.45 12.62 19.80
C ASP A 228 -8.41 13.00 18.72
N PRO A 229 -7.54 14.00 18.99
CA PRO A 229 -6.57 14.48 18.01
C PRO A 229 -5.48 13.44 17.71
N MET A 230 -5.15 12.57 18.67
CA MET A 230 -4.10 11.57 18.50
C MET A 230 -4.58 10.43 17.60
N LEU A 231 -5.81 9.95 17.79
CA LEU A 231 -6.40 8.94 16.90
C LEU A 231 -6.56 9.47 15.47
N ASN A 232 -6.92 10.74 15.31
CA ASN A 232 -6.99 11.38 14.00
C ASN A 232 -5.60 11.43 13.33
N GLN A 233 -4.57 11.80 14.09
CA GLN A 233 -3.19 11.82 13.59
C GLN A 233 -2.71 10.43 13.14
N TYR A 234 -3.00 9.38 13.91
CA TYR A 234 -2.66 8.01 13.51
C TYR A 234 -3.36 7.60 12.22
N TYR A 235 -4.66 7.89 12.10
CA TYR A 235 -5.42 7.58 10.89
C TYR A 235 -4.84 8.26 9.65
N LEU A 236 -4.58 9.57 9.73
CA LEU A 236 -4.00 10.34 8.63
C LEU A 236 -2.59 9.86 8.26
N THR A 237 -1.77 9.53 9.26
CA THR A 237 -0.41 9.00 9.04
C THR A 237 -0.46 7.65 8.31
N THR A 238 -1.39 6.76 8.69
CA THR A 238 -1.57 5.48 8.01
C THR A 238 -2.03 5.66 6.56
N LEU A 239 -2.96 6.59 6.30
CA LEU A 239 -3.39 6.91 4.94
C LEU A 239 -2.23 7.43 4.08
N GLY A 240 -1.41 8.34 4.61
CA GLY A 240 -0.23 8.84 3.91
C GLY A 240 0.79 7.75 3.58
N ALA A 241 1.03 6.82 4.52
CA ALA A 241 1.89 5.67 4.29
C ALA A 241 1.35 4.72 3.19
N ARG A 242 0.03 4.55 3.13
CA ARG A 242 -0.65 3.76 2.10
C ARG A 242 -0.46 4.37 0.72
N GLU A 243 -0.70 5.67 0.56
CA GLU A 243 -0.52 6.38 -0.70
C GLU A 243 0.94 6.35 -1.19
N ALA A 244 1.90 6.53 -0.26
CA ALA A 244 3.32 6.40 -0.58
C ALA A 244 3.66 5.00 -1.11
N THR A 245 3.09 3.95 -0.51
CA THR A 245 3.28 2.56 -0.95
C THR A 245 2.70 2.35 -2.36
N LEU A 246 1.50 2.88 -2.64
CA LEU A 246 0.90 2.80 -3.98
C LEU A 246 1.76 3.51 -5.05
N ARG A 247 2.33 4.68 -4.72
CA ARG A 247 3.26 5.38 -5.61
C ARG A 247 4.53 4.57 -5.88
N GLN A 248 5.05 3.87 -4.86
CA GLN A 248 6.21 3.00 -5.02
C GLN A 248 5.91 1.82 -5.97
N ILE A 249 4.76 1.17 -5.81
CA ILE A 249 4.31 0.10 -6.72
C ILE A 249 4.19 0.61 -8.16
N GLY A 250 3.61 1.80 -8.36
CA GLY A 250 3.52 2.43 -9.67
C GLY A 250 4.87 2.82 -10.27
N ALA A 251 5.85 3.18 -9.43
CA ALA A 251 7.20 3.52 -9.87
C ALA A 251 8.04 2.29 -10.26
N THR A 252 7.80 1.15 -9.62
CA THR A 252 8.50 -0.12 -9.90
C THR A 252 7.87 -0.92 -11.06
N ALA A 253 6.72 -0.50 -11.57
CA ALA A 253 6.12 -1.11 -12.77
C ALA A 253 7.01 -0.86 -14.02
N PRO A 254 7.28 -1.89 -14.85
CA PRO A 254 8.22 -1.80 -15.96
C PRO A 254 7.80 -0.78 -17.03
N ALA A 255 8.78 -0.06 -17.58
CA ALA A 255 8.63 1.07 -18.51
C ALA A 255 7.83 0.76 -19.80
N GLN A 256 7.67 -0.52 -20.16
CA GLN A 256 6.88 -0.93 -21.33
C GLN A 256 5.39 -0.52 -21.24
N ARG A 257 4.84 -0.25 -20.05
CA ARG A 257 3.47 0.27 -19.89
C ARG A 257 3.35 1.80 -19.86
N ARG A 258 4.45 2.55 -19.78
CA ARG A 258 4.39 4.04 -19.77
C ARG A 258 4.13 4.64 -21.15
N PHE A 259 4.30 3.87 -22.22
CA PHE A 259 4.16 4.36 -23.60
C PHE A 259 2.76 4.15 -24.20
N GLU A 260 1.83 3.48 -23.52
CA GLU A 260 0.46 3.25 -24.02
C GLU A 260 -0.57 4.29 -23.52
N SER A 261 -0.15 5.24 -22.68
CA SER A 261 -0.97 6.37 -22.26
C SER A 261 -0.44 7.69 -22.86
N TYR A 262 -0.63 7.88 -24.16
CA TYR A 262 -0.65 9.19 -24.81
C TYR A 262 -1.67 9.18 -25.94
#